data_AF-A0ABD5S200-F1
#
_entry.id   AF-A0ABD5S200-F1
#
_cell.length_a   1.000
_cell.length_b   1.000
_cell.length_c   1.000
_cell.angle_alpha   90.00
_cell.angle_beta   90.00
_cell.angle_gamma   90.00
#
_symmetry.space_group_name_H-M   'P 1'
#
loop_
_entity.id
_entity.type
_entity.pdbx_description
1 polymer ?
#
loop_
_entity_poly.entity_id
_entity_poly.type
_entity_poly.pdbx_seq_one_letter_code
_entity_poly.pdbx_strand_id
1 'polypeptide(L)'
;MVPLFGAIPGGPELFIVALVLVLPLGVGVWVYNDATAHGMDHAPIWGLAVTFGFLLWLVPGVVLYLYYVYVREKEAGERGATA
;
A
#
# COMPACT_ATOMS: atom_id res chain seq x y z
N MET A 1 -8.97 36.25 -2.95
CA MET A 1 -8.34 34.92 -2.78
C MET A 1 -9.07 34.21 -1.66
N VAL A 2 -9.90 33.21 -1.98
CA VAL A 2 -10.55 32.34 -0.98
C VAL A 2 -9.52 31.29 -0.59
N PRO A 3 -9.29 31.02 0.71
CA PRO A 3 -8.34 29.97 1.10
C PRO A 3 -8.80 28.62 0.53
N LEU A 4 -7.84 27.81 0.05
CA LEU A 4 -8.08 26.43 -0.40
C LEU A 4 -8.57 25.52 0.75
N PHE A 5 -8.46 26.01 1.99
CA PHE A 5 -8.86 25.34 3.22
C PHE A 5 -9.69 26.34 4.05
N GLY A 6 -11.01 26.28 3.92
CA GLY A 6 -11.92 26.99 4.83
C GLY A 6 -11.91 26.37 6.23
N ALA A 7 -12.73 26.88 7.15
CA ALA A 7 -12.86 26.34 8.51
C ALA A 7 -13.40 24.89 8.56
N ILE A 8 -14.07 24.45 7.49
CA ILE A 8 -14.60 23.10 7.33
C ILE A 8 -14.07 22.54 6.00
N PRO A 9 -13.37 21.39 5.99
CA PRO A 9 -12.93 20.76 4.76
C PRO A 9 -14.11 20.36 3.88
N GLY A 10 -14.08 20.74 2.60
CA GLY A 10 -15.05 20.32 1.60
C GLY A 10 -14.69 18.99 0.93
N GLY A 11 -15.48 18.63 -0.09
CA GLY A 11 -15.27 17.40 -0.87
C GLY A 11 -13.88 17.29 -1.52
N PRO A 12 -13.38 18.34 -2.22
CA PRO A 12 -12.04 18.31 -2.81
C PRO A 12 -10.92 18.08 -1.79
N GLU A 13 -11.01 18.67 -0.61
CA GLU A 13 -10.02 18.56 0.46
C GLU A 13 -10.03 17.15 1.06
N LEU A 14 -11.22 16.59 1.31
CA LEU A 14 -11.36 15.21 1.75
C LEU A 14 -10.84 14.21 0.71
N PHE A 15 -11.01 14.50 -0.58
CA PHE A 15 -10.47 13.68 -1.66
C PHE A 15 -8.93 13.70 -1.67
N ILE A 16 -8.31 14.86 -1.45
CA ILE A 16 -6.85 14.97 -1.32
C ILE A 16 -6.35 14.18 -0.11
N VAL A 17 -7.01 14.30 1.05
CA VAL A 17 -6.68 13.51 2.25
C VAL A 17 -6.83 12.02 1.97
N ALA A 18 -7.88 11.61 1.26
CA ALA A 18 -8.08 10.23 0.89
C ALA A 18 -6.94 9.70 0.00
N LEU A 19 -6.50 10.47 -0.99
CA LEU A 19 -5.42 10.08 -1.88
C LEU A 19 -4.05 10.04 -1.20
N VAL A 20 -3.76 10.98 -0.29
CA VAL A 20 -2.42 11.15 0.29
C VAL A 20 -2.23 10.33 1.58
N LEU A 21 -3.30 10.03 2.32
CA LEU A 21 -3.20 9.32 3.60
C LEU A 21 -4.00 8.02 3.60
N VAL A 22 -5.28 8.07 3.24
CA VAL A 22 -6.15 6.87 3.34
C VAL A 22 -5.72 5.80 2.35
N LEU A 23 -5.39 6.17 1.11
CA LEU A 23 -4.97 5.24 0.07
C LEU A 23 -3.63 4.56 0.44
N PRO A 24 -2.54 5.26 0.79
CA PRO A 24 -1.29 4.61 1.16
C PRO A 24 -1.43 3.66 2.35
N LEU A 25 -2.15 4.09 3.39
CA LEU A 25 -2.39 3.26 4.57
C LEU A 25 -3.28 2.06 4.25
N GLY A 26 -4.34 2.27 3.48
CA GLY A 26 -5.28 1.22 3.08
C GLY A 26 -4.60 0.14 2.24
N VAL A 27 -3.79 0.54 1.26
CA VAL A 27 -3.01 -0.41 0.44
C VAL A 27 -1.97 -1.14 1.29
N GLY A 28 -1.28 -0.45 2.19
CA GLY A 28 -0.31 -1.08 3.10
C GLY A 28 -0.94 -2.12 4.05
N VAL A 29 -2.08 -1.80 4.65
CA VAL A 29 -2.85 -2.73 5.49
C VAL A 29 -3.33 -3.94 4.68
N TRP A 30 -3.80 -3.71 3.46
CA TRP A 30 -4.18 -4.80 2.56
C TRP A 30 -3.00 -5.72 2.25
N VAL A 31 -1.84 -5.16 1.89
CA VAL A 31 -0.61 -5.93 1.62
C VAL A 31 -0.17 -6.73 2.85
N TYR A 32 -0.24 -6.13 4.04
CA TYR A 32 0.09 -6.83 5.29
C TYR A 32 -0.84 -8.03 5.53
N ASN A 33 -2.15 -7.83 5.40
CA ASN A 33 -3.14 -8.90 5.60
C ASN A 33 -2.97 -10.00 4.55
N ASP A 34 -2.75 -9.64 3.29
CA ASP A 34 -2.53 -10.58 2.20
C ASP A 34 -1.25 -11.39 2.39
N ALA A 35 -0.13 -10.74 2.72
CA ALA A 35 1.14 -11.41 3.01
C ALA A 35 1.03 -12.37 4.21
N THR A 36 0.30 -11.97 5.25
CA THR A 36 0.03 -12.80 6.42
C THR A 36 -0.82 -14.02 6.06
N ALA A 37 -1.86 -13.85 5.24
CA ALA A 37 -2.71 -14.95 4.77
C ALA A 37 -1.94 -15.96 3.90
N HIS A 38 -0.93 -15.50 3.17
CA HIS A 38 -0.05 -16.35 2.37
C HIS A 38 1.13 -16.94 3.16
N GLY A 39 1.23 -16.70 4.47
CA GLY A 39 2.33 -17.21 5.29
C GLY A 39 3.71 -16.74 4.83
N MET A 40 3.80 -15.54 4.25
CA MET A 40 5.07 -14.95 3.83
C MET A 40 5.89 -14.50 5.03
N ASP A 41 7.19 -14.78 5.01
CA ASP A 41 8.10 -14.22 6.00
C ASP A 41 8.17 -12.69 5.83
N HIS A 42 8.18 -11.96 6.94
CA HIS A 42 8.28 -10.49 6.96
C HIS A 42 7.05 -9.72 6.41
N ALA A 43 5.84 -10.26 6.57
CA ALA A 43 4.60 -9.55 6.23
C ALA A 43 4.51 -8.07 6.73
N PRO A 44 4.95 -7.72 7.96
CA PRO A 44 4.96 -6.32 8.41
C PRO A 44 5.86 -5.40 7.57
N ILE A 45 7.00 -5.92 7.09
CA ILE A 45 7.94 -5.13 6.27
C ILE A 45 7.31 -4.81 4.93
N TRP A 46 6.61 -5.75 4.30
CA TRP A 46 5.92 -5.53 3.03
C TRP A 46 4.83 -4.45 3.14
N GLY A 47 3.98 -4.54 4.16
CA GLY A 47 2.94 -3.53 4.39
C GLY A 47 3.52 -2.13 4.60
N LEU A 48 4.58 -2.02 5.41
CA LEU A 48 5.26 -0.74 5.66
C LEU A 48 5.98 -0.22 4.42
N ALA A 49 6.70 -1.07 3.68
CA ALA A 49 7.42 -0.69 2.48
C ALA A 49 6.46 -0.10 1.43
N VAL A 50 5.33 -0.77 1.18
CA VAL A 50 4.33 -0.26 0.23
C VAL A 50 3.70 1.04 0.73
N THR A 51 3.37 1.13 2.02
CA THR A 51 2.84 2.38 2.63
C THR A 51 3.79 3.55 2.42
N PHE A 52 5.06 3.40 2.82
CA PHE A 52 6.06 4.45 2.69
C PHE A 52 6.41 4.73 1.23
N GLY A 53 6.36 3.72 0.37
CA GLY A 53 6.47 3.89 -1.07
C GLY A 53 5.47 4.90 -1.60
N PHE A 54 4.18 4.69 -1.31
CA PHE A 54 3.12 5.60 -1.74
C PHE A 54 3.17 6.97 -1.05
N LEU A 55 3.57 7.05 0.22
CA LEU A 55 3.73 8.31 0.94
C LEU A 55 4.88 9.17 0.40
N LEU A 56 5.96 8.54 -0.07
CA LEU A 56 7.08 9.26 -0.71
C LEU A 56 6.68 9.77 -2.08
N TRP A 57 6.11 8.89 -2.92
CA TRP A 57 5.60 9.24 -4.24
C TRP A 57 4.75 8.12 -4.84
N LEU A 58 3.87 8.44 -5.79
CA LEU A 58 2.99 7.45 -6.42
C LEU A 58 3.78 6.33 -7.14
N VAL A 59 4.82 6.69 -7.90
CA VAL A 59 5.61 5.74 -8.70
C VAL A 59 6.35 4.69 -7.83
N PRO A 60 7.16 5.04 -6.81
CA PRO A 60 7.79 4.04 -5.96
C PRO A 60 6.78 3.19 -5.19
N GLY A 61 5.64 3.75 -4.78
CA GLY A 61 4.53 2.98 -4.19
C GLY A 61 4.01 1.89 -5.13
N VAL A 62 3.71 2.24 -6.39
CA VAL A 62 3.28 1.29 -7.41
C VAL A 62 4.37 0.25 -7.70
N VAL A 63 5.63 0.66 -7.83
CA VAL A 63 6.75 -0.26 -8.08
C VAL A 63 6.91 -1.27 -6.93
N LEU A 64 6.86 -0.82 -5.68
CA LEU A 64 6.95 -1.70 -4.50
C LEU A 64 5.76 -2.65 -4.40
N TYR A 65 4.56 -2.17 -4.72
CA TYR A 65 3.36 -3.00 -4.77
C TYR A 65 3.46 -4.10 -5.84
N LEU A 66 3.90 -3.76 -7.05
CA LEU A 66 4.08 -4.75 -8.12
C LEU A 66 5.19 -5.75 -7.77
N TYR A 67 6.27 -5.26 -7.15
CA TYR A 67 7.34 -6.12 -6.66
C TYR A 67 6.85 -7.09 -5.58
N TYR A 68 6.01 -6.63 -4.66
CA TYR A 68 5.35 -7.48 -3.67
C TYR A 68 4.53 -8.60 -4.33
N VAL A 69 3.66 -8.26 -5.29
CA VAL A 69 2.82 -9.24 -6.00
C VAL A 69 3.68 -10.29 -6.69
N TYR A 70 4.77 -9.87 -7.35
CA TYR A 70 5.70 -10.77 -8.01
C TYR A 70 6.38 -11.75 -7.02
N VAL A 71 6.86 -11.26 -5.88
CA VAL A 71 7.49 -12.12 -4.86
C VAL A 71 6.48 -13.10 -4.27
N ARG A 72 5.26 -12.64 -3.96
CA ARG A 72 4.18 -13.48 -3.45
C ARG A 72 3.87 -14.64 -4.40
N GLU A 73 3.76 -14.37 -5.69
CA GLU A 73 3.49 -15.40 -6.71
C GLU A 73 4.65 -16.39 -6.84
N LYS A 74 5.88 -15.90 -6.81
CA LYS A 74 7.07 -16.75 -6.82
C LYS A 74 7.10 -17.71 -5.63
N GLU A 75 6.89 -17.21 -4.42
CA GLU A 75 6.86 -18.04 -3.20
C GLU A 75 5.70 -19.04 -3.21
N ALA A 76 4.54 -18.65 -3.76
CA ALA A 76 3.41 -19.57 -3.94
C ALA A 76 3.75 -20.73 -4.89
N GLY A 77 4.44 -20.45 -6.00
CA GLY A 77 4.91 -21.47 -6.94
C GLY A 77 5.94 -22.42 -6.32
N GLU A 78 6.89 -21.88 -5.55
CA GLU A 78 7.91 -22.68 -4.85
C GLU A 78 7.27 -23.62 -3.81
N ARG A 79 6.31 -23.13 -3.01
CA ARG A 79 5.57 -23.96 -2.05
C ARG A 79 4.79 -25.09 -2.70
N GLY A 80 4.20 -24.83 -3.87
CA GLY A 80 3.46 -25.84 -4.64
C GLY A 80 4.37 -26.91 -5.25
N ALA A 81 5.63 -26.59 -5.57
CA ALA A 81 6.59 -27.54 -6.10
C ALA A 81 7.21 -28.47 -5.03
N THR A 82 7.15 -28.06 -3.75
CA THR A 82 7.71 -28.83 -2.61
C THR A 82 6.68 -29.70 -1.87
N ALA A 83 5.40 -29.60 -2.22
CA ALA A 83 4.30 -30.36 -1.63
C ALA A 83 4.04 -31.67 -2.38
#